data_AF-A0A1E5R741-F1
#
_entry.id   AF-A0A1E5R741-F1
#
_cell.length_a   1.000
_cell.length_b   1.000
_cell.length_c   1.000
_cell.angle_alpha   90.00
_cell.angle_beta   90.00
_cell.angle_gamma   90.00
#
_symmetry.space_group_name_H-M   'P 1'
#
loop_
_entity.id
_entity.type
_entity.pdbx_description
1 polymer ?
#
loop_
_entity_poly.entity_id
_entity_poly.type
_entity_poly.pdbx_seq_one_letter_code
_entity_poly.pdbx_strand_id
1 'polypeptide(L)'
;MNTLNYRSSKQALPVYNDESKERLTIKQNNNLSFIKSNKSTILYLYTLITTVWLYTIKYFEVKYVNKAISSSYKEQDNTKLLVYGDVQIMDKHSYPNRPYLINKITELILDNYHKKNWISAQNIIKPNYNLFMGDLFDGGRNWDNKYWLEEFKRFNKIFNKVNVFSKNVFNLPGNHDIGFGDTIVKDSFYRFNKFFGNTNSRLEIKGTNYVVYTIDSIALSVSTAPEVQNLSIDYLNEVKKYHNSNPLEKRILLTHVPLFRDPKTQVCGSMRESKNPFPIRKGVQYQTVLSSEITNLILNSINPDLVLSGDDHDYCEITHSFNNREVQEITTKSAAMNMGIKYPQLTLLSIDKDDKLSYSQIDLHVPYMSFAMYGLLAVLSIVYLFYYTFKIEHNDYRKKNINLFLYRFLVLSVIVLYLMSTTFI
;
A
#
# COMPACT_ATOMS: atom_id res chain seq x y z
N MET A 1 -47.90 -29.90 -104.95
CA MET A 1 -46.50 -30.27 -105.22
C MET A 1 -45.64 -29.26 -104.46
N ASN A 2 -44.83 -29.56 -103.44
CA ASN A 2 -44.24 -30.82 -102.99
C ASN A 2 -44.34 -30.95 -101.45
N THR A 3 -44.71 -32.14 -101.03
CA THR A 3 -44.55 -32.72 -99.69
C THR A 3 -43.10 -33.18 -99.45
N LEU A 4 -42.70 -33.28 -98.17
CA LEU A 4 -41.72 -34.19 -97.53
C LEU A 4 -41.04 -33.44 -96.35
N ASN A 5 -40.77 -33.99 -95.17
CA ASN A 5 -41.20 -35.21 -94.50
C ASN A 5 -40.86 -35.06 -92.99
N TYR A 6 -41.64 -35.71 -92.13
CA TYR A 6 -41.55 -35.67 -90.67
C TYR A 6 -40.31 -36.42 -90.13
N ARG A 7 -39.62 -35.89 -89.10
CA ARG A 7 -38.78 -36.69 -88.19
C ARG A 7 -38.94 -36.21 -86.75
N SER A 8 -39.51 -37.08 -85.91
CA SER A 8 -39.62 -36.89 -84.47
C SER A 8 -38.28 -37.17 -83.77
N SER A 9 -37.87 -36.31 -82.84
CA SER A 9 -36.95 -36.71 -81.78
C SER A 9 -37.46 -36.17 -80.44
N LYS A 10 -37.80 -37.11 -79.54
CA LYS A 10 -38.04 -36.85 -78.12
C LYS A 10 -36.72 -36.33 -77.54
N GLN A 11 -36.65 -35.05 -77.18
CA GLN A 11 -35.56 -34.54 -76.36
C GLN A 11 -35.90 -34.78 -74.89
N ALA A 12 -35.10 -35.66 -74.28
CA ALA A 12 -35.15 -36.00 -72.87
C ALA A 12 -34.89 -34.77 -71.99
N LEU A 13 -35.60 -34.71 -70.86
CA LEU A 13 -35.32 -33.79 -69.76
C LEU A 13 -33.83 -33.90 -69.36
N PRO A 14 -33.13 -32.78 -69.11
CA PRO A 14 -31.73 -32.83 -68.72
C PRO A 14 -31.60 -33.52 -67.36
N VAL A 15 -30.79 -34.58 -67.32
CA VAL A 15 -30.35 -35.25 -66.10
C VAL A 15 -29.66 -34.21 -65.22
N TYR A 16 -30.23 -33.99 -64.04
CA TYR A 16 -29.70 -33.08 -63.04
C TYR A 16 -28.41 -33.69 -62.46
N ASN A 17 -27.25 -33.16 -62.86
CA ASN A 17 -25.92 -33.65 -62.46
C ASN A 17 -25.77 -33.72 -60.92
N ASP A 18 -25.49 -34.93 -60.42
CA ASP A 18 -25.15 -35.25 -59.02
C ASP A 18 -23.86 -34.53 -58.53
N GLU A 19 -22.98 -34.09 -59.44
CA GLU A 19 -21.77 -33.33 -59.09
C GLU A 19 -22.06 -31.99 -58.38
N SER A 20 -23.23 -31.39 -58.63
CA SER A 20 -23.61 -30.13 -57.98
C SER A 20 -24.00 -30.33 -56.51
N LYS A 21 -24.66 -31.46 -56.19
CA LYS A 21 -24.96 -31.86 -54.82
C LYS A 21 -23.70 -32.29 -54.09
N GLU A 22 -22.81 -33.02 -54.74
CA GLU A 22 -21.53 -33.47 -54.16
C GLU A 22 -20.58 -32.29 -53.86
N ARG A 23 -20.50 -31.28 -54.75
CA ARG A 23 -19.80 -30.02 -54.45
C ARG A 23 -20.46 -29.22 -53.33
N LEU A 24 -21.78 -29.23 -53.20
CA LEU A 24 -22.50 -28.54 -52.12
C LEU A 24 -22.31 -29.24 -50.76
N THR A 25 -22.33 -30.57 -50.70
CA THR A 25 -22.04 -31.34 -49.47
C THR A 25 -20.56 -31.28 -49.07
N ILE A 26 -19.62 -31.29 -50.01
CA ILE A 26 -18.19 -31.10 -49.70
C ILE A 26 -17.92 -29.68 -49.18
N LYS A 27 -18.57 -28.65 -49.76
CA LYS A 27 -18.42 -27.26 -49.31
C LYS A 27 -19.14 -26.98 -47.97
N GLN A 28 -20.25 -27.65 -47.69
CA GLN A 28 -20.93 -27.59 -46.39
C GLN A 28 -20.19 -28.39 -45.30
N ASN A 29 -19.63 -29.57 -45.62
CA ASN A 29 -18.84 -30.37 -44.67
C ASN A 29 -17.50 -29.71 -44.32
N ASN A 30 -16.84 -29.04 -45.28
CA ASN A 30 -15.64 -28.25 -45.00
C ASN A 30 -15.94 -27.00 -44.16
N ASN A 31 -17.10 -26.37 -44.32
CA ASN A 31 -17.52 -25.27 -43.45
C ASN A 31 -17.90 -25.75 -42.05
N LEU A 32 -18.55 -26.92 -41.90
CA LEU A 32 -18.87 -27.47 -40.57
C LEU A 32 -17.64 -27.97 -39.80
N SER A 33 -16.66 -28.56 -40.48
CA SER A 33 -15.39 -28.99 -39.86
C SER A 33 -14.51 -27.80 -39.48
N PHE A 34 -14.47 -26.75 -40.31
CA PHE A 34 -13.80 -25.48 -40.01
C PHE A 34 -14.44 -24.76 -38.81
N ILE A 35 -15.78 -24.74 -38.71
CA ILE A 35 -16.50 -24.11 -37.58
C ILE A 35 -16.33 -24.89 -36.26
N LYS A 36 -16.21 -26.23 -36.30
CA LYS A 36 -15.91 -27.05 -35.10
C LYS A 36 -14.45 -26.90 -34.62
N SER A 37 -13.50 -26.73 -35.54
CA SER A 37 -12.07 -26.49 -35.23
C SER A 37 -11.84 -25.11 -34.58
N ASN A 38 -12.64 -24.11 -34.94
CA ASN A 38 -12.43 -22.72 -34.52
C ASN A 38 -12.96 -22.42 -33.10
N LYS A 39 -14.10 -23.00 -32.69
CA LYS A 39 -14.67 -22.77 -31.35
C LYS A 39 -13.81 -23.32 -30.20
N SER A 40 -13.27 -24.54 -30.35
CA SER A 40 -12.38 -25.14 -29.35
C SER A 40 -11.06 -24.36 -29.23
N THR A 41 -10.54 -23.86 -30.35
CA THR A 41 -9.32 -23.05 -30.39
C THR A 41 -9.52 -21.70 -29.71
N ILE A 42 -10.63 -21.00 -29.96
CA ILE A 42 -11.01 -19.76 -29.27
C ILE A 42 -11.19 -20.00 -27.77
N LEU A 43 -11.85 -21.08 -27.38
CA LEU A 43 -12.01 -21.41 -25.96
C LEU A 43 -10.64 -21.67 -25.30
N TYR A 44 -9.73 -22.39 -25.96
CA TYR A 44 -8.36 -22.60 -25.49
C TYR A 44 -7.59 -21.28 -25.34
N LEU A 45 -7.75 -20.35 -26.29
CA LEU A 45 -7.15 -19.02 -26.24
C LEU A 45 -7.57 -18.21 -25.02
N TYR A 46 -8.89 -18.11 -24.81
CA TYR A 46 -9.42 -17.43 -23.63
C TYR A 46 -9.00 -18.12 -22.34
N THR A 47 -8.97 -19.44 -22.34
CA THR A 47 -8.57 -20.23 -21.18
C THR A 47 -7.09 -19.96 -20.85
N LEU A 48 -6.21 -19.94 -21.85
CA LEU A 48 -4.79 -19.65 -21.66
C LEU A 48 -4.58 -18.23 -21.11
N ILE A 49 -5.12 -17.21 -21.79
CA ILE A 49 -4.98 -15.81 -21.36
C ILE A 49 -5.52 -15.63 -19.94
N THR A 50 -6.73 -16.13 -19.67
CA THR A 50 -7.38 -16.01 -18.36
C THR A 50 -6.58 -16.75 -17.29
N THR A 51 -6.03 -17.92 -17.59
CA THR A 51 -5.18 -18.68 -16.66
C THR A 51 -3.90 -17.93 -16.33
N VAL A 52 -3.24 -17.32 -17.33
CA VAL A 52 -2.05 -16.49 -17.11
C VAL A 52 -2.41 -15.27 -16.25
N TRP A 53 -3.52 -14.58 -16.53
CA TRP A 53 -3.99 -13.48 -15.70
C TRP A 53 -4.26 -13.90 -14.26
N LEU A 54 -4.97 -15.02 -14.06
CA LEU A 54 -5.23 -15.59 -12.73
C LEU A 54 -3.94 -15.84 -11.96
N TYR A 55 -2.95 -16.50 -12.59
CA TYR A 55 -1.66 -16.77 -11.96
C TYR A 55 -0.88 -15.49 -11.66
N THR A 56 -0.83 -14.53 -12.59
CA THR A 56 -0.14 -13.26 -12.40
C THR A 56 -0.77 -12.44 -11.28
N ILE A 57 -2.11 -12.34 -11.25
CA ILE A 57 -2.84 -11.63 -10.18
C ILE A 57 -2.57 -12.31 -8.84
N LYS A 58 -2.76 -13.63 -8.73
CA LYS A 58 -2.49 -14.38 -7.49
C LYS A 58 -1.04 -14.25 -7.02
N TYR A 59 -0.09 -14.25 -7.96
CA TYR A 59 1.31 -14.05 -7.63
C TYR A 59 1.56 -12.66 -7.04
N PHE A 60 1.14 -11.60 -7.73
CA PHE A 60 1.47 -10.22 -7.34
C PHE A 60 0.65 -9.69 -6.16
N GLU A 61 -0.59 -10.13 -6.00
CA GLU A 61 -1.45 -9.67 -4.89
C GLU A 61 -1.23 -10.46 -3.59
N VAL A 62 -0.68 -11.68 -3.66
CA VAL A 62 -0.49 -12.54 -2.47
C VAL A 62 0.96 -12.97 -2.30
N LYS A 63 1.49 -13.74 -3.25
CA LYS A 63 2.81 -14.38 -3.08
C LYS A 63 3.95 -13.36 -3.03
N TYR A 64 3.89 -12.31 -3.84
CA TYR A 64 4.88 -11.25 -3.91
C TYR A 64 4.91 -10.43 -2.62
N VAL A 65 3.73 -10.08 -2.09
CA VAL A 65 3.56 -9.37 -0.81
C VAL A 65 4.14 -10.20 0.33
N ASN A 66 3.70 -11.46 0.46
CA ASN A 66 4.19 -12.35 1.52
C ASN A 66 5.70 -12.59 1.40
N LYS A 67 6.23 -12.74 0.18
CA LYS A 67 7.65 -12.98 -0.04
C LYS A 67 8.50 -11.82 0.47
N ALA A 68 8.12 -10.57 0.18
CA ALA A 68 8.87 -9.40 0.63
C ALA A 68 9.04 -9.35 2.16
N ILE A 69 7.96 -9.61 2.89
CA ILE A 69 7.98 -9.66 4.36
C ILE A 69 8.77 -10.88 4.85
N SER A 70 8.49 -12.07 4.32
CA SER A 70 9.16 -13.31 4.75
C SER A 70 10.66 -13.36 4.45
N SER A 71 11.14 -12.63 3.44
CA SER A 71 12.58 -12.62 3.10
C SER A 71 13.41 -11.76 4.04
N SER A 72 12.78 -10.77 4.68
CA SER A 72 13.42 -9.85 5.63
C SER A 72 13.13 -10.22 7.09
N TYR A 73 12.04 -10.98 7.34
CA TYR A 73 11.70 -11.50 8.65
C TYR A 73 12.39 -12.83 8.98
N LYS A 74 12.94 -12.93 10.19
CA LYS A 74 13.42 -14.19 10.78
C LYS A 74 12.54 -14.55 11.95
N GLU A 75 11.94 -15.74 11.92
CA GLU A 75 11.09 -16.21 13.01
C GLU A 75 11.90 -16.36 14.30
N GLN A 76 11.37 -15.77 15.37
CA GLN A 76 11.99 -15.70 16.69
C GLN A 76 10.89 -15.82 17.76
N ASP A 77 11.20 -16.51 18.84
CA ASP A 77 10.36 -16.61 20.03
C ASP A 77 10.61 -15.42 20.97
N ASN A 78 10.28 -14.23 20.48
CA ASN A 78 10.54 -12.93 21.12
C ASN A 78 9.25 -12.10 21.20
N THR A 79 9.22 -11.12 22.11
CA THR A 79 8.18 -10.09 22.11
C THR A 79 8.41 -9.14 20.94
N LYS A 80 7.43 -9.02 20.04
CA LYS A 80 7.54 -8.29 18.78
C LYS A 80 6.68 -7.03 18.77
N LEU A 81 7.32 -5.89 18.52
CA LEU A 81 6.64 -4.61 18.30
C LEU A 81 6.91 -4.20 16.85
N LEU A 82 5.86 -4.15 16.04
CA LEU A 82 5.95 -3.79 14.63
C LEU A 82 5.56 -2.33 14.45
N VAL A 83 6.44 -1.55 13.81
CA VAL A 83 6.33 -0.11 13.70
C VAL A 83 5.98 0.28 12.27
N TYR A 84 4.95 1.10 12.12
CA TYR A 84 4.43 1.63 10.87
C TYR A 84 4.71 3.14 10.81
N GLY A 85 5.65 3.54 9.95
CA GLY A 85 5.92 4.94 9.63
C GLY A 85 4.91 5.50 8.64
N ASP A 86 4.44 6.73 8.87
CA ASP A 86 3.72 7.60 7.92
C ASP A 86 2.81 6.83 6.94
N VAL A 87 1.77 6.19 7.47
CA VAL A 87 0.83 5.41 6.63
C VAL A 87 -0.02 6.31 5.74
N GLN A 88 -0.31 7.52 6.22
CA GLN A 88 -0.84 8.67 5.49
C GLN A 88 -1.84 8.29 4.41
N ILE A 89 -2.98 7.72 4.84
CA ILE A 89 -4.00 7.27 3.88
C ILE A 89 -4.47 8.48 3.06
N MET A 90 -4.42 8.33 1.74
CA MET A 90 -4.73 9.40 0.80
C MET A 90 -6.22 9.72 0.82
N ASP A 91 -6.57 10.98 0.62
CA ASP A 91 -7.96 11.44 0.55
C ASP A 91 -8.15 12.47 -0.58
N LYS A 92 -9.30 13.15 -0.60
CA LYS A 92 -9.62 14.14 -1.63
C LYS A 92 -8.73 15.39 -1.58
N HIS A 93 -8.10 15.70 -0.45
CA HIS A 93 -7.22 16.87 -0.30
C HIS A 93 -5.79 16.60 -0.76
N SER A 94 -5.37 15.34 -0.87
CA SER A 94 -4.02 14.97 -1.33
C SER A 94 -3.66 15.55 -2.69
N TYR A 95 -4.60 15.53 -3.64
CA TYR A 95 -4.39 16.00 -5.01
C TYR A 95 -5.61 16.74 -5.55
N PRO A 96 -5.86 17.99 -5.10
CA PRO A 96 -7.12 18.70 -5.36
C PRO A 96 -7.33 19.02 -6.85
N ASN A 97 -6.24 19.14 -7.61
CA ASN A 97 -6.26 19.46 -9.04
C ASN A 97 -6.48 18.23 -9.95
N ARG A 98 -6.58 17.02 -9.38
CA ARG A 98 -6.79 15.80 -10.17
C ARG A 98 -8.27 15.51 -10.37
N PRO A 99 -8.67 14.95 -11.53
CA PRO A 99 -10.04 14.48 -11.75
C PRO A 99 -10.50 13.52 -10.66
N TYR A 100 -11.74 13.69 -10.18
CA TYR A 100 -12.32 12.89 -9.09
C TYR A 100 -12.15 11.38 -9.29
N LEU A 101 -12.44 10.88 -10.50
CA LEU A 101 -12.35 9.45 -10.80
C LEU A 101 -10.91 8.93 -10.68
N ILE A 102 -9.93 9.74 -11.07
CA ILE A 102 -8.51 9.37 -10.94
C ILE A 102 -8.14 9.28 -9.46
N ASN A 103 -8.50 10.28 -8.66
CA ASN A 103 -8.25 10.24 -7.22
C ASN A 103 -8.93 9.05 -6.56
N LYS A 104 -10.17 8.71 -6.95
CA LYS A 104 -10.86 7.55 -6.37
C LYS A 104 -10.19 6.23 -6.71
N ILE A 105 -9.69 6.08 -7.94
CA ILE A 105 -8.91 4.89 -8.34
C ILE A 105 -7.58 4.85 -7.58
N THR A 106 -6.90 5.98 -7.44
CA THR A 106 -5.66 6.06 -6.66
C THR A 106 -5.89 5.70 -5.20
N GLU A 107 -6.96 6.20 -4.57
CA GLU A 107 -7.34 5.85 -3.18
C GLU A 107 -7.51 4.34 -3.02
N LEU A 108 -8.27 3.69 -3.93
CA LEU A 108 -8.46 2.25 -3.91
C LEU A 108 -7.15 1.46 -4.04
N ILE A 109 -6.22 1.94 -4.88
CA ILE A 109 -4.90 1.31 -5.06
C ILE A 109 -4.09 1.39 -3.75
N LEU A 110 -4.07 2.57 -3.12
CA LEU A 110 -3.30 2.82 -1.90
C LEU A 110 -3.91 2.06 -0.71
N ASP A 111 -5.23 2.09 -0.54
CA ASP A 111 -5.94 1.33 0.48
C ASP A 111 -5.65 -0.17 0.36
N ASN A 112 -5.67 -0.71 -0.86
CA ASN A 112 -5.35 -2.12 -1.10
C ASN A 112 -3.88 -2.43 -0.81
N TYR A 113 -2.96 -1.51 -1.12
CA TYR A 113 -1.54 -1.65 -0.76
C TYR A 113 -1.35 -1.75 0.75
N HIS A 114 -1.97 -0.86 1.52
CA HIS A 114 -1.93 -0.92 2.98
C HIS A 114 -2.57 -2.19 3.51
N LYS A 115 -3.80 -2.51 3.07
CA LYS A 115 -4.56 -3.66 3.57
C LYS A 115 -3.81 -4.97 3.36
N LYS A 116 -3.23 -5.21 2.19
CA LYS A 116 -2.52 -6.48 1.91
C LYS A 116 -1.21 -6.59 2.68
N ASN A 117 -0.44 -5.51 2.79
CA ASN A 117 0.78 -5.50 3.61
C ASN A 117 0.44 -5.69 5.09
N TRP A 118 -0.61 -5.03 5.59
CA TRP A 118 -1.12 -5.19 6.94
C TRP A 118 -1.48 -6.67 7.21
N ILE A 119 -2.40 -7.25 6.43
CA ILE A 119 -2.83 -8.64 6.61
C ILE A 119 -1.63 -9.60 6.53
N SER A 120 -0.73 -9.40 5.58
CA SER A 120 0.47 -10.23 5.41
C SER A 120 1.40 -10.14 6.62
N ALA A 121 1.72 -8.94 7.08
CA ALA A 121 2.57 -8.70 8.24
C ALA A 121 1.96 -9.31 9.51
N GLN A 122 0.66 -9.13 9.73
CA GLN A 122 -0.03 -9.71 10.89
C GLN A 122 0.00 -11.24 10.89
N ASN A 123 -0.12 -11.87 9.72
CA ASN A 123 -0.14 -13.33 9.61
C ASN A 123 1.27 -13.95 9.68
N ILE A 124 2.28 -13.29 9.11
CA ILE A 124 3.66 -13.80 9.03
C ILE A 124 4.43 -13.47 10.32
N ILE A 125 4.43 -12.21 10.74
CA ILE A 125 5.22 -11.74 11.89
C ILE A 125 4.49 -12.04 13.20
N LYS A 126 3.16 -11.94 13.20
CA LYS A 126 2.31 -12.09 14.39
C LYS A 126 2.79 -11.19 15.55
N PRO A 127 2.83 -9.86 15.35
CA PRO A 127 3.37 -8.95 16.35
C PRO A 127 2.46 -8.87 17.58
N ASN A 128 3.06 -8.66 18.76
CA ASN A 128 2.35 -8.42 20.01
C ASN A 128 1.79 -6.99 20.06
N TYR A 129 2.53 -6.03 19.49
CA TYR A 129 2.15 -4.63 19.43
C TYR A 129 2.37 -4.06 18.03
N ASN A 130 1.47 -3.19 17.57
CA ASN A 130 1.62 -2.41 16.35
C ASN A 130 1.69 -0.94 16.74
N LEU A 131 2.79 -0.27 16.44
CA LEU A 131 3.05 1.13 16.79
C LEU A 131 2.97 1.97 15.51
N PHE A 132 2.13 3.00 15.49
CA PHE A 132 2.00 3.91 14.35
C PHE A 132 2.68 5.25 14.67
N MET A 133 3.52 5.74 13.76
CA MET A 133 4.40 6.88 14.01
C MET A 133 3.81 8.23 13.64
N GLY A 134 2.48 8.39 13.68
CA GLY A 134 1.80 9.59 13.22
C GLY A 134 1.50 9.60 11.73
N ASP A 135 0.93 10.72 11.28
CA ASP A 135 0.39 10.94 9.94
C ASP A 135 -0.48 9.76 9.49
N LEU A 136 -1.55 9.52 10.24
CA LEU A 136 -2.50 8.46 9.91
C LEU A 136 -3.30 8.81 8.66
N PHE A 137 -3.61 10.09 8.48
CA PHE A 137 -4.37 10.64 7.36
C PHE A 137 -3.57 11.74 6.67
N ASP A 138 -3.67 11.83 5.34
CA ASP A 138 -3.05 12.96 4.61
C ASP A 138 -3.77 14.30 4.85
N GLY A 139 -5.10 14.30 4.94
CA GLY A 139 -5.90 15.50 5.17
C GLY A 139 -6.49 15.60 6.58
N GLY A 140 -6.03 14.82 7.56
CA GLY A 140 -6.66 14.66 8.87
C GLY A 140 -7.05 15.97 9.57
N ARG A 141 -6.19 16.98 9.47
CA ARG A 141 -6.39 18.32 10.04
C ARG A 141 -7.35 19.22 9.26
N ASN A 142 -7.60 18.93 7.98
CA ASN A 142 -8.33 19.79 7.04
C ASN A 142 -9.84 19.46 6.97
N TRP A 143 -10.26 18.32 7.50
CA TRP A 143 -11.63 17.83 7.34
C TRP A 143 -12.58 18.29 8.44
N ASP A 144 -13.85 18.50 8.05
CA ASP A 144 -14.94 18.56 9.02
C ASP A 144 -15.15 17.20 9.70
N ASN A 145 -15.87 17.22 10.83
CA ASN A 145 -16.09 16.01 11.63
C ASN A 145 -16.81 14.89 10.88
N LYS A 146 -17.68 15.23 9.91
CA LYS A 146 -18.46 14.23 9.16
C LYS A 146 -17.56 13.49 8.17
N TYR A 147 -16.78 14.23 7.39
CA TYR A 147 -15.84 13.64 6.45
C TYR A 147 -14.76 12.86 7.20
N TRP A 148 -14.18 13.46 8.24
CA TRP A 148 -13.16 12.81 9.06
C TRP A 148 -13.65 11.48 9.65
N LEU A 149 -14.91 11.38 10.08
CA LEU A 149 -15.45 10.15 10.63
C LEU A 149 -15.54 9.02 9.57
N GLU A 150 -15.80 9.35 8.32
CA GLU A 150 -15.77 8.36 7.23
C GLU A 150 -14.35 7.90 6.93
N GLU A 151 -13.37 8.81 6.96
CA GLU A 151 -11.95 8.45 6.84
C GLU A 151 -11.49 7.58 8.02
N PHE A 152 -11.93 7.88 9.25
CA PHE A 152 -11.66 7.06 10.43
C PHE A 152 -12.22 5.64 10.28
N LYS A 153 -13.45 5.50 9.76
CA LYS A 153 -14.01 4.16 9.45
C LYS A 153 -13.19 3.45 8.38
N ARG A 154 -12.73 4.17 7.34
CA ARG A 154 -11.87 3.62 6.28
C ARG A 154 -10.53 3.14 6.86
N PHE A 155 -9.88 3.95 7.68
CA PHE A 155 -8.65 3.62 8.38
C PHE A 155 -8.78 2.31 9.18
N ASN A 156 -9.83 2.19 10.00
CA ASN A 156 -10.07 0.98 10.79
C ASN A 156 -10.42 -0.25 9.94
N LYS A 157 -10.96 -0.05 8.74
CA LYS A 157 -11.19 -1.14 7.78
C LYS A 157 -9.88 -1.62 7.14
N ILE A 158 -8.96 -0.71 6.85
CA ILE A 158 -7.63 -1.01 6.27
C ILE A 158 -6.78 -1.73 7.33
N PHE A 159 -6.68 -1.16 8.53
CA PHE A 159 -5.86 -1.66 9.65
C PHE A 159 -6.72 -2.42 10.67
N ASN A 160 -7.54 -3.35 10.16
CA ASN A 160 -8.47 -4.12 10.99
C ASN A 160 -7.73 -5.05 11.97
N LYS A 161 -8.40 -5.42 13.07
CA LYS A 161 -7.79 -6.35 14.03
C LYS A 161 -7.76 -7.78 13.49
N VAL A 162 -6.60 -8.22 12.98
CA VAL A 162 -6.38 -9.59 12.48
C VAL A 162 -6.15 -10.58 13.62
N ASN A 163 -5.33 -10.20 14.60
CA ASN A 163 -5.07 -11.00 15.81
C ASN A 163 -5.63 -10.30 17.04
N VAL A 164 -6.55 -10.94 17.74
CA VAL A 164 -7.23 -10.40 18.93
C VAL A 164 -6.26 -10.09 20.09
N PHE A 165 -5.13 -10.80 20.16
CA PHE A 165 -4.11 -10.61 21.19
C PHE A 165 -3.10 -9.51 20.86
N SER A 166 -3.04 -9.07 19.60
CA SER A 166 -2.18 -7.95 19.19
C SER A 166 -2.81 -6.63 19.62
N LYS A 167 -1.98 -5.71 20.14
CA LYS A 167 -2.42 -4.36 20.54
C LYS A 167 -1.98 -3.34 19.51
N ASN A 168 -2.94 -2.57 18.97
CA ASN A 168 -2.64 -1.46 18.08
C ASN A 168 -2.53 -0.16 18.89
N VAL A 169 -1.53 0.66 18.57
CA VAL A 169 -1.19 1.91 19.23
C VAL A 169 -1.15 2.98 18.15
N PHE A 170 -2.21 3.81 18.12
CA PHE A 170 -2.47 4.79 17.07
C PHE A 170 -2.43 6.24 17.59
N ASN A 171 -2.09 6.44 18.85
CA ASN A 171 -2.29 7.71 19.54
C ASN A 171 -1.15 8.72 19.34
N LEU A 172 -0.11 8.40 18.58
CA LEU A 172 0.89 9.40 18.19
C LEU A 172 0.35 10.16 16.97
N PRO A 173 0.04 11.46 17.07
CA PRO A 173 -0.37 12.25 15.92
C PRO A 173 0.85 12.71 15.11
N GLY A 174 0.67 12.86 13.80
CA GLY A 174 1.59 13.63 12.99
C GLY A 174 1.05 15.00 12.59
N ASN A 175 1.83 15.77 11.83
CA ASN A 175 1.41 17.11 11.46
C ASN A 175 0.21 17.08 10.51
N HIS A 176 0.03 16.08 9.66
CA HIS A 176 -1.16 15.90 8.82
C HIS A 176 -2.43 15.60 9.62
N ASP A 177 -2.29 15.05 10.83
CA ASP A 177 -3.43 14.77 11.70
C ASP A 177 -3.93 16.01 12.45
N ILE A 178 -3.01 16.83 12.99
CA ILE A 178 -3.37 17.90 13.95
C ILE A 178 -2.84 19.31 13.59
N GLY A 179 -2.02 19.45 12.56
CA GLY A 179 -1.28 20.69 12.26
C GLY A 179 0.09 20.73 12.94
N PHE A 180 0.75 21.89 12.97
CA PHE A 180 2.09 22.00 13.56
C PHE A 180 2.34 23.34 14.27
N GLY A 181 3.02 23.29 15.41
CA GLY A 181 3.42 24.46 16.20
C GLY A 181 2.26 25.43 16.45
N ASP A 182 2.51 26.73 16.35
CA ASP A 182 1.49 27.77 16.58
C ASP A 182 0.28 27.71 15.62
N THR A 183 0.36 26.90 14.57
CA THR A 183 -0.70 26.67 13.58
C THR A 183 -1.43 25.34 13.77
N ILE A 184 -1.33 24.75 14.96
CA ILE A 184 -2.10 23.56 15.34
C ILE A 184 -3.61 23.82 15.21
N VAL A 185 -4.34 22.85 14.69
CA VAL A 185 -5.79 22.92 14.54
C VAL A 185 -6.42 22.27 15.78
N LYS A 186 -6.84 23.09 16.75
CA LYS A 186 -7.34 22.63 18.06
C LYS A 186 -8.46 21.60 17.96
N ASP A 187 -9.43 21.83 17.07
CA ASP A 187 -10.53 20.87 16.87
C ASP A 187 -10.03 19.51 16.37
N SER A 188 -9.03 19.51 15.49
CA SER A 188 -8.39 18.29 14.99
C SER A 188 -7.59 17.60 16.08
N PHE A 189 -6.85 18.36 16.92
CA PHE A 189 -6.15 17.83 18.10
C PHE A 189 -7.09 17.14 19.09
N TYR A 190 -8.18 17.80 19.49
CA TYR A 190 -9.15 17.22 20.43
C TYR A 190 -9.92 16.05 19.82
N ARG A 191 -10.25 16.12 18.51
CA ARG A 191 -10.85 15.00 17.79
C ARG A 191 -9.90 13.80 17.75
N PHE A 192 -8.63 14.01 17.44
CA PHE A 192 -7.64 12.93 17.42
C PHE A 192 -7.54 12.26 18.80
N ASN A 193 -7.40 13.03 19.88
CA ASN A 193 -7.35 12.52 21.25
C ASN A 193 -8.61 11.70 21.60
N LYS A 194 -9.79 12.17 21.21
CA LYS A 194 -11.07 11.50 21.49
C LYS A 194 -11.17 10.12 20.85
N PHE A 195 -10.61 9.92 19.66
CA PHE A 195 -10.79 8.69 18.87
C PHE A 195 -9.59 7.73 18.97
N PHE A 196 -8.37 8.25 19.12
CA PHE A 196 -7.16 7.43 19.20
C PHE A 196 -6.57 7.35 20.61
N GLY A 197 -7.03 8.17 21.55
CA GLY A 197 -6.54 8.25 22.92
C GLY A 197 -5.53 9.38 23.12
N ASN A 198 -5.06 9.53 24.37
CA ASN A 198 -4.15 10.61 24.76
C ASN A 198 -2.88 10.61 23.89
N THR A 199 -2.51 11.76 23.34
CA THR A 199 -1.32 11.88 22.46
C THR A 199 0.01 11.73 23.19
N ASN A 200 -0.01 11.90 24.52
CA ASN A 200 1.05 11.52 25.42
C ASN A 200 0.65 10.25 26.17
N SER A 201 1.46 9.18 26.12
CA SER A 201 1.08 7.91 26.74
C SER A 201 2.25 7.04 27.17
N ARG A 202 1.99 6.19 28.17
CA ARG A 202 2.91 5.18 28.69
C ARG A 202 2.33 3.80 28.44
N LEU A 203 3.07 2.95 27.73
CA LEU A 203 2.68 1.58 27.42
C LEU A 203 3.71 0.60 27.93
N GLU A 204 3.35 -0.18 28.95
CA GLU A 204 4.15 -1.30 29.42
C GLU A 204 4.10 -2.46 28.44
N ILE A 205 5.28 -3.00 28.12
CA ILE A 205 5.41 -4.18 27.28
C ILE A 205 5.37 -5.41 28.19
N LYS A 206 4.25 -6.13 28.14
CA LYS A 206 4.02 -7.30 29.00
C LYS A 206 5.15 -8.32 28.91
N GLY A 207 5.70 -8.69 30.07
CA GLY A 207 6.74 -9.71 30.19
C GLY A 207 8.17 -9.19 29.97
N THR A 208 8.37 -7.88 29.86
CA THR A 208 9.69 -7.25 29.67
C THR A 208 9.84 -6.05 30.63
N ASN A 209 11.04 -5.49 30.76
CA ASN A 209 11.23 -4.22 31.49
C ASN A 209 11.08 -2.99 30.57
N TYR A 210 10.66 -3.19 29.32
CA TYR A 210 10.50 -2.11 28.36
C TYR A 210 9.16 -1.41 28.49
N VAL A 211 9.22 -0.09 28.37
CA VAL A 211 8.06 0.79 28.32
C VAL A 211 8.19 1.70 27.11
N VAL A 212 7.11 1.78 26.34
CA VAL A 212 6.99 2.68 25.21
C VAL A 212 6.37 3.98 25.69
N TYR A 213 7.09 5.08 25.52
CA TYR A 213 6.64 6.44 25.79
C TYR A 213 6.31 7.12 24.48
N THR A 214 5.04 7.48 24.28
CA THR A 214 4.61 8.33 23.17
C THR A 214 4.58 9.77 23.63
N ILE A 215 5.24 10.66 22.88
CA ILE A 215 5.27 12.10 23.15
C ILE A 215 4.73 12.87 21.96
N ASP A 216 3.75 13.73 22.24
CA ASP A 216 3.27 14.73 21.28
C ASP A 216 4.25 15.92 21.26
N SER A 217 5.29 15.75 20.44
CA SER A 217 6.34 16.75 20.25
C SER A 217 5.87 17.95 19.41
N ILE A 218 4.79 17.78 18.65
CA ILE A 218 4.12 18.85 17.94
C ILE A 218 3.50 19.82 18.95
N ALA A 219 2.75 19.29 19.92
CA ALA A 219 2.17 20.08 21.00
C ALA A 219 3.23 20.82 21.84
N LEU A 220 4.40 20.22 22.08
CA LEU A 220 5.52 20.90 22.75
C LEU A 220 6.04 22.12 21.99
N SER A 221 5.91 22.11 20.66
CA SER A 221 6.33 23.20 19.76
C SER A 221 5.31 24.34 19.66
N VAL A 222 4.18 24.26 20.36
CA VAL A 222 3.11 25.27 20.35
C VAL A 222 3.37 26.32 21.43
N SER A 223 3.43 27.60 21.06
CA SER A 223 3.55 28.72 22.00
C SER A 223 2.24 29.51 22.16
N THR A 224 1.34 29.45 21.18
CA THR A 224 0.09 30.23 21.14
C THR A 224 -1.11 29.54 21.81
N ALA A 225 -0.99 28.28 22.22
CA ALA A 225 -2.03 27.52 22.91
C ALA A 225 -1.45 26.75 24.11
N PRO A 226 -1.19 27.44 25.24
CA PRO A 226 -0.59 26.82 26.43
C PRO A 226 -1.37 25.63 26.96
N GLU A 227 -2.71 25.62 26.83
CA GLU A 227 -3.54 24.50 27.25
C GLU A 227 -3.27 23.20 26.47
N VAL A 228 -2.74 23.29 25.25
CA VAL A 228 -2.30 22.13 24.47
C VAL A 228 -0.85 21.78 24.82
N GLN A 229 0.02 22.79 24.88
CA GLN A 229 1.44 22.59 25.19
C GLN A 229 1.64 21.97 26.58
N ASN A 230 0.89 22.45 27.58
CA ASN A 230 1.01 22.01 28.97
C ASN A 230 0.68 20.53 29.14
N LEU A 231 -0.18 19.93 28.31
CA LEU A 231 -0.46 18.49 28.36
C LEU A 231 0.81 17.66 28.16
N SER A 232 1.68 18.07 27.23
CA SER A 232 2.96 17.39 27.00
C SER A 232 4.02 17.77 28.04
N ILE A 233 4.06 19.03 28.49
CA ILE A 233 5.02 19.48 29.53
C ILE A 233 4.74 18.77 30.86
N ASP A 234 3.48 18.75 31.30
CA ASP A 234 3.07 18.11 32.55
C ASP A 234 3.35 16.61 32.51
N TYR A 235 3.06 15.96 31.38
CA TYR A 235 3.41 14.56 31.19
C TYR A 235 4.91 14.31 31.30
N LEU A 236 5.77 15.11 30.66
CA LEU A 236 7.23 14.98 30.80
C LEU A 236 7.69 15.17 32.25
N ASN A 237 7.08 16.10 32.98
CA ASN A 237 7.36 16.31 34.41
C ASN A 237 6.95 15.10 35.27
N GLU A 238 5.82 14.46 34.96
CA GLU A 238 5.39 13.23 35.62
C GLU A 238 6.33 12.06 35.33
N VAL A 239 6.72 11.85 34.07
CA VAL A 239 7.66 10.80 33.68
C VAL A 239 9.00 10.97 34.40
N LYS A 240 9.51 12.21 34.48
CA LYS A 240 10.76 12.50 35.19
C LYS A 240 10.70 12.14 36.68
N LYS A 241 9.55 12.33 37.33
CA LYS A 241 9.33 11.90 38.73
C LYS A 241 9.28 10.38 38.84
N TYR A 242 8.58 9.71 37.91
CA TYR A 242 8.45 8.26 37.89
C TYR A 242 9.80 7.56 37.67
N HIS A 243 10.64 8.10 36.78
CA HIS A 243 11.96 7.58 36.47
C HIS A 243 12.82 7.40 37.73
N ASN A 244 12.87 8.43 38.59
CA ASN A 244 13.65 8.41 39.82
C ASN A 244 13.22 7.28 40.77
N SER A 245 12.00 6.76 40.61
CA SER A 245 11.44 5.69 41.43
C SER A 245 11.59 4.29 40.79
N ASN A 246 11.91 4.19 39.50
CA ASN A 246 11.94 2.93 38.74
C ASN A 246 13.20 2.82 37.86
N PRO A 247 14.39 2.62 38.45
CA PRO A 247 15.65 2.65 37.72
C PRO A 247 15.86 1.47 36.76
N LEU A 248 15.12 0.37 36.93
CA LEU A 248 15.20 -0.83 36.08
C LEU A 248 14.38 -0.71 34.78
N GLU A 249 13.53 0.31 34.66
CA GLU A 249 12.69 0.51 33.48
C GLU A 249 13.53 0.95 32.27
N LYS A 250 13.43 0.19 31.19
CA LYS A 250 14.02 0.49 29.87
C LYS A 250 13.00 1.19 28.98
N ARG A 251 13.43 2.16 28.17
CA ARG A 251 12.50 3.13 27.58
C ARG A 251 12.69 3.26 26.07
N ILE A 252 11.59 3.09 25.35
CA ILE A 252 11.51 3.36 23.93
C ILE A 252 10.66 4.62 23.75
N LEU A 253 11.25 5.67 23.20
CA LEU A 253 10.56 6.92 22.91
C LEU A 253 9.99 6.88 21.49
N LEU A 254 8.71 7.22 21.33
CA LEU A 254 8.08 7.53 20.05
C LEU A 254 7.78 9.02 19.98
N THR A 255 8.23 9.65 18.90
CA THR A 255 7.86 11.01 18.49
C THR A 255 7.55 10.98 17.01
N HIS A 256 6.59 11.76 16.51
CA HIS A 256 6.38 11.82 15.07
C HIS A 256 7.53 12.60 14.40
N VAL A 257 7.76 13.84 14.84
CA VAL A 257 8.84 14.67 14.29
C VAL A 257 10.20 14.24 14.86
N PRO A 258 11.21 14.04 14.00
CA PRO A 258 12.58 13.74 14.39
C PRO A 258 13.18 14.71 15.40
N LEU A 259 14.03 14.20 16.28
CA LEU A 259 14.80 15.06 17.19
C LEU A 259 15.80 15.93 16.40
N PHE A 260 16.20 17.05 17.00
CA PHE A 260 17.16 17.97 16.42
C PHE A 260 18.47 17.23 16.05
N ARG A 261 18.96 17.46 14.84
CA ARG A 261 20.20 16.85 14.33
C ARG A 261 20.95 17.82 13.42
N ASP A 262 22.27 17.78 13.45
CA ASP A 262 23.10 18.52 12.49
C ASP A 262 23.36 17.67 11.24
N PRO A 263 22.81 18.03 10.06
CA PRO A 263 22.95 17.24 8.85
C PRO A 263 24.39 17.17 8.31
N LYS A 264 25.32 18.00 8.82
CA LYS A 264 26.74 17.96 8.41
C LYS A 264 27.52 16.88 9.15
N THR A 265 27.15 16.59 10.39
CA THR A 265 27.91 15.71 11.29
C THR A 265 27.14 14.42 11.58
N GLN A 266 25.83 14.51 11.76
CA GLN A 266 24.93 13.38 11.99
C GLN A 266 24.30 12.93 10.67
N VAL A 267 25.14 12.33 9.81
CA VAL A 267 24.69 11.77 8.53
C VAL A 267 23.93 10.46 8.75
N CYS A 268 22.85 10.27 7.99
CA CYS A 268 22.07 9.04 8.05
C CYS A 268 22.88 7.83 7.58
N GLY A 269 22.57 6.65 8.12
CA GLY A 269 23.14 5.37 7.71
C GLY A 269 22.85 4.95 6.27
N SER A 270 23.49 3.87 5.84
CA SER A 270 23.46 3.36 4.45
C SER A 270 22.08 2.90 3.94
N MET A 271 21.13 2.68 4.85
CA MET A 271 19.77 2.25 4.53
C MET A 271 18.86 3.40 4.03
N ARG A 272 19.32 4.66 4.13
CA ARG A 272 18.65 5.81 3.50
C ARG A 272 18.72 5.71 1.97
N GLU A 273 17.58 5.90 1.29
CA GLU A 273 17.53 5.95 -0.17
C GLU A 273 18.13 7.24 -0.72
N SER A 274 17.72 8.37 -0.15
CA SER A 274 18.22 9.69 -0.51
C SER A 274 19.73 9.81 -0.25
N LYS A 275 20.44 10.43 -1.19
CA LYS A 275 21.86 10.79 -1.06
C LYS A 275 22.08 12.22 -0.59
N ASN A 276 21.00 12.97 -0.43
CA ASN A 276 21.06 14.32 0.11
C ASN A 276 21.17 14.26 1.64
N PRO A 277 21.85 15.24 2.26
CA PRO A 277 21.81 15.41 3.71
C PRO A 277 20.38 15.49 4.23
N PHE A 278 20.20 15.14 5.51
CA PHE A 278 18.88 15.23 6.15
C PHE A 278 18.31 16.65 6.00
N PRO A 279 17.07 16.81 5.53
CA PRO A 279 16.52 18.13 5.27
C PRO A 279 16.27 18.85 6.60
N ILE A 280 16.76 20.09 6.73
CA ILE A 280 16.38 21.00 7.81
C ILE A 280 15.51 22.09 7.19
N ARG A 281 14.19 21.93 7.31
CA ARG A 281 13.20 22.81 6.68
C ARG A 281 12.09 23.12 7.65
N LYS A 282 11.56 24.33 7.53
CA LYS A 282 10.36 24.79 8.22
C LYS A 282 9.45 25.46 7.21
N GLY A 283 8.16 25.19 7.30
CA GLY A 283 7.15 25.86 6.50
C GLY A 283 5.83 25.97 7.24
N VAL A 284 4.76 26.26 6.50
CA VAL A 284 3.42 26.32 7.08
C VAL A 284 2.99 24.91 7.48
N GLN A 285 2.70 24.73 8.77
CA GLN A 285 2.23 23.46 9.33
C GLN A 285 3.18 22.26 9.17
N TYR A 286 4.50 22.48 9.05
CA TYR A 286 5.50 21.41 9.14
C TYR A 286 6.89 21.92 9.52
N GLN A 287 7.68 21.05 10.14
CA GLN A 287 9.11 21.23 10.38
C GLN A 287 9.77 19.84 10.44
N THR A 288 10.89 19.67 9.75
CA THR A 288 11.50 18.33 9.55
C THR A 288 12.28 17.80 10.75
N VAL A 289 12.57 18.66 11.73
CA VAL A 289 13.21 18.31 13.00
C VAL A 289 12.68 19.20 14.11
N LEU A 290 12.69 18.74 15.36
CA LEU A 290 12.41 19.58 16.53
C LEU A 290 13.52 20.60 16.78
N SER A 291 13.25 21.59 17.64
CA SER A 291 14.30 22.49 18.12
C SER A 291 15.26 21.76 19.07
N SER A 292 16.45 22.31 19.26
CA SER A 292 17.44 21.77 20.20
C SER A 292 16.91 21.80 21.65
N GLU A 293 16.17 22.86 22.01
CA GLU A 293 15.58 23.02 23.34
C GLU A 293 14.54 21.94 23.64
N ILE A 294 13.61 21.68 22.70
CA ILE A 294 12.58 20.64 22.85
C ILE A 294 13.24 19.26 22.85
N THR A 295 14.23 19.03 21.98
CA THR A 295 15.00 17.78 21.95
C THR A 295 15.65 17.50 23.30
N ASN A 296 16.35 18.48 23.88
CA ASN A 296 16.97 18.35 25.19
C ASN A 296 15.94 18.16 26.30
N LEU A 297 14.80 18.85 26.26
CA LEU A 297 13.71 18.67 27.23
C LEU A 297 13.21 17.22 27.21
N ILE A 298 12.93 16.66 26.03
CA ILE A 298 12.44 15.29 25.87
C ILE A 298 13.49 14.28 26.34
N LEU A 299 14.74 14.39 25.85
CA LEU A 299 15.81 13.45 26.21
C LEU A 299 16.10 13.47 27.72
N ASN A 300 16.12 14.64 28.36
CA ASN A 300 16.37 14.75 29.79
C ASN A 300 15.20 14.31 30.67
N SER A 301 13.98 14.35 30.15
CA SER A 301 12.78 13.94 30.90
C SER A 301 12.51 12.45 30.76
N ILE A 302 12.63 11.92 29.55
CA ILE A 302 12.39 10.50 29.26
C ILE A 302 13.63 9.65 29.60
N ASN A 303 14.84 10.14 29.32
CA ASN A 303 16.09 9.38 29.40
C ASN A 303 15.98 8.00 28.67
N PRO A 304 15.73 8.02 27.34
CA PRO A 304 15.41 6.83 26.56
C PRO A 304 16.61 5.92 26.28
N ASP A 305 16.34 4.64 26.00
CA ASP A 305 17.31 3.66 25.51
C ASP A 305 17.21 3.43 23.98
N LEU A 306 16.08 3.83 23.36
CA LEU A 306 15.90 3.91 21.92
C LEU A 306 14.91 5.03 21.60
N VAL A 307 15.15 5.79 20.53
CA VAL A 307 14.19 6.76 19.98
C VAL A 307 13.73 6.29 18.60
N LEU A 308 12.43 6.33 18.35
CA LEU A 308 11.83 6.15 17.04
C LEU A 308 11.14 7.45 16.60
N SER A 309 11.37 7.84 15.35
CA SER A 309 10.71 8.98 14.70
C SER A 309 10.09 8.64 13.33
N GLY A 310 9.24 9.51 12.79
CA GLY A 310 8.62 9.43 11.46
C GLY A 310 8.91 10.69 10.62
N ASP A 311 7.91 11.21 9.90
CA ASP A 311 7.88 12.49 9.15
C ASP A 311 8.79 12.57 7.90
N ASP A 312 10.04 12.10 7.95
CA ASP A 312 10.97 12.21 6.80
C ASP A 312 10.71 11.17 5.70
N HIS A 313 9.85 10.18 5.97
CA HIS A 313 9.46 9.05 5.11
C HIS A 313 10.58 8.09 4.68
N ASP A 314 11.84 8.52 4.70
CA ASP A 314 13.02 7.71 4.39
C ASP A 314 13.75 7.33 5.68
N TYR A 315 14.50 6.23 5.62
CA TYR A 315 15.24 5.74 6.78
C TYR A 315 16.35 6.73 7.16
N CYS A 316 16.49 7.00 8.46
CA CYS A 316 17.66 7.67 9.00
C CYS A 316 17.99 7.10 10.38
N GLU A 317 19.27 6.85 10.62
CA GLU A 317 19.75 6.36 11.91
C GLU A 317 20.95 7.18 12.32
N ILE A 318 20.86 7.74 13.53
CA ILE A 318 21.88 8.61 14.12
C ILE A 318 21.97 8.33 15.62
N THR A 319 23.04 8.83 16.25
CA THR A 319 23.22 8.80 17.70
C THR A 319 23.16 10.21 18.27
N HIS A 320 22.45 10.36 19.38
CA HIS A 320 22.39 11.58 20.20
C HIS A 320 23.22 11.41 21.46
N SER A 321 23.97 12.44 21.83
CA SER A 321 24.67 12.50 23.11
C SER A 321 23.93 13.42 24.08
N PHE A 322 23.55 12.93 25.25
CA PHE A 322 22.91 13.70 26.31
C PHE A 322 23.24 13.10 27.68
N ASN A 323 23.41 13.92 28.73
CA ASN A 323 23.76 13.45 30.08
C ASN A 323 24.91 12.43 30.15
N ASN A 324 25.96 12.63 29.35
CA ASN A 324 27.10 11.69 29.21
C ASN A 324 26.68 10.26 28.79
N ARG A 325 25.52 10.12 28.15
CA ARG A 325 25.00 8.90 27.54
C ARG A 325 24.81 9.12 26.05
N GLU A 326 24.75 8.02 25.33
CA GLU A 326 24.36 7.97 23.94
C GLU A 326 23.04 7.22 23.78
N VAL A 327 22.19 7.70 22.88
CA VAL A 327 20.97 6.99 22.47
C VAL A 327 20.84 7.01 20.95
N GLN A 328 20.47 5.88 20.39
CA GLN A 328 20.16 5.79 18.96
C GLN A 328 18.77 6.35 18.68
N GLU A 329 18.66 7.14 17.62
CA GLU A 329 17.39 7.49 17.01
C GLU A 329 17.28 6.85 15.63
N ILE A 330 16.16 6.18 15.40
CA ILE A 330 15.77 5.62 14.11
C ILE A 330 14.55 6.39 13.61
N THR A 331 14.74 7.21 12.58
CA THR A 331 13.64 7.72 11.77
C THR A 331 13.18 6.59 10.86
N THR A 332 11.98 6.09 11.18
CA THR A 332 11.35 4.95 10.51
C THR A 332 10.92 5.33 9.10
N LYS A 333 10.98 4.34 8.22
CA LYS A 333 10.58 4.50 6.83
C LYS A 333 9.06 4.48 6.71
N SER A 334 8.53 5.22 5.74
CA SER A 334 7.09 5.17 5.46
C SER A 334 6.67 3.77 5.00
N ALA A 335 5.53 3.33 5.50
CA ALA A 335 4.84 2.11 5.08
C ALA A 335 3.93 2.35 3.87
N ALA A 336 3.82 3.59 3.39
CA ALA A 336 2.99 3.99 2.27
C ALA A 336 3.77 4.00 0.94
N MET A 337 3.09 3.67 -0.15
CA MET A 337 3.71 3.60 -1.48
C MET A 337 3.78 4.95 -2.23
N ASN A 338 3.16 6.00 -1.67
CA ASN A 338 3.01 7.34 -2.27
C ASN A 338 3.83 8.43 -1.56
N MET A 339 4.84 8.05 -0.76
CA MET A 339 5.64 8.98 0.06
C MET A 339 7.01 9.34 -0.51
N GLY A 340 7.22 9.08 -1.81
CA GLY A 340 8.45 9.51 -2.52
C GLY A 340 9.66 8.59 -2.34
N ILE A 341 9.51 7.47 -1.64
CA ILE A 341 10.51 6.41 -1.50
C ILE A 341 10.22 5.23 -2.45
N LYS A 342 11.26 4.52 -2.88
CA LYS A 342 11.14 3.37 -3.79
C LYS A 342 10.87 2.06 -3.03
N TYR A 343 11.36 1.92 -1.81
CA TYR A 343 11.29 0.68 -1.02
C TYR A 343 10.67 0.93 0.35
N PRO A 344 9.34 0.99 0.47
CA PRO A 344 8.64 1.07 1.75
C PRO A 344 9.02 -0.09 2.68
N GLN A 345 9.12 0.19 3.98
CA GLN A 345 9.54 -0.77 5.00
C GLN A 345 8.76 -0.57 6.30
N LEU A 346 8.75 -1.60 7.14
CA LEU A 346 8.34 -1.51 8.54
C LEU A 346 9.58 -1.71 9.43
N THR A 347 9.58 -1.15 10.63
CA THR A 347 10.61 -1.45 11.62
C THR A 347 10.09 -2.48 12.61
N LEU A 348 10.79 -3.60 12.77
CA LEU A 348 10.47 -4.63 13.77
C LEU A 348 11.42 -4.49 14.95
N LEU A 349 10.87 -4.25 16.13
CA LEU A 349 11.58 -4.41 17.40
C LEU A 349 11.32 -5.81 17.97
N SER A 350 12.39 -6.47 18.41
CA SER A 350 12.34 -7.77 19.08
C SER A 350 13.00 -7.67 20.45
N ILE A 351 12.26 -8.04 21.49
CA ILE A 351 12.77 -8.17 22.85
C ILE A 351 12.83 -9.67 23.18
N ASP A 352 14.04 -10.17 23.42
CA ASP A 352 14.25 -11.57 23.76
C ASP A 352 13.95 -11.87 25.24
N LYS A 353 14.07 -13.16 25.61
CA LYS A 353 13.84 -13.65 26.97
C LYS A 353 14.79 -13.07 28.03
N ASP A 354 15.95 -12.55 27.59
CA ASP A 354 16.96 -11.93 28.46
C ASP A 354 16.77 -10.40 28.49
N ASP A 355 15.62 -9.92 28.01
CA ASP A 355 15.22 -8.51 27.98
C ASP A 355 16.19 -7.65 27.16
N LYS A 356 16.79 -8.23 26.11
CA LYS A 356 17.63 -7.51 25.15
C LYS A 356 16.81 -7.08 23.95
N LEU A 357 16.86 -5.78 23.65
CA LEU A 357 16.24 -5.19 22.47
C LEU A 357 17.14 -5.31 21.25
N SER A 358 16.53 -5.68 20.14
CA SER A 358 17.11 -5.61 18.79
C SER A 358 16.07 -5.06 17.82
N TYR A 359 16.53 -4.52 16.70
CA TYR A 359 15.65 -4.05 15.63
C TYR A 359 16.11 -4.55 14.27
N SER A 360 15.15 -4.62 13.34
CA SER A 360 15.39 -4.99 11.94
C SER A 360 14.37 -4.28 11.04
N GLN A 361 14.70 -4.13 9.76
CA GLN A 361 13.77 -3.61 8.76
C GLN A 361 13.06 -4.77 8.07
N ILE A 362 11.75 -4.64 7.92
CA ILE A 362 10.89 -5.57 7.20
C ILE A 362 10.50 -4.92 5.87
N ASP A 363 10.92 -5.56 4.79
CA ASP A 363 10.63 -5.09 3.44
C ASP A 363 9.15 -5.26 3.09
N LEU A 364 8.55 -4.18 2.60
CA LEU A 364 7.29 -4.26 1.88
C LEU A 364 7.58 -4.48 0.40
N HIS A 365 6.59 -5.03 -0.30
CA HIS A 365 6.73 -5.26 -1.72
C HIS A 365 6.87 -3.93 -2.49
N VAL A 366 7.70 -3.96 -3.54
CA VAL A 366 8.05 -2.75 -4.29
C VAL A 366 6.78 -2.18 -4.94
N PRO A 367 6.48 -0.89 -4.71
CA PRO A 367 5.43 -0.16 -5.39
C PRO A 367 5.48 -0.35 -6.91
N TYR A 368 4.32 -0.36 -7.55
CA TYR A 368 4.13 -0.37 -9.02
C TYR A 368 4.53 -1.63 -9.79
N MET A 369 5.26 -2.58 -9.19
CA MET A 369 5.67 -3.80 -9.91
C MET A 369 4.47 -4.62 -10.41
N SER A 370 3.40 -4.72 -9.61
CA SER A 370 2.15 -5.38 -10.03
C SER A 370 1.53 -4.67 -11.23
N PHE A 371 1.44 -3.34 -11.21
CA PHE A 371 0.89 -2.55 -12.32
C PHE A 371 1.70 -2.67 -13.61
N ALA A 372 3.04 -2.66 -13.52
CA ALA A 372 3.90 -2.87 -14.67
C ALA A 372 3.65 -4.24 -15.31
N MET A 373 3.51 -5.28 -14.50
CA MET A 373 3.26 -6.64 -14.98
C MET A 373 1.84 -6.82 -15.53
N TYR A 374 0.83 -6.18 -14.92
CA TYR A 374 -0.53 -6.15 -15.47
C TYR A 374 -0.58 -5.39 -16.80
N GLY A 375 0.12 -4.25 -16.91
CA GLY A 375 0.23 -3.50 -18.15
C GLY A 375 0.89 -4.32 -19.26
N LEU A 376 2.02 -4.96 -18.96
CA LEU A 376 2.70 -5.87 -19.91
C LEU A 376 1.76 -7.00 -20.36
N LEU A 377 1.09 -7.66 -19.41
CA LEU A 377 0.19 -8.76 -19.72
C LEU A 377 -1.04 -8.30 -20.53
N ALA A 378 -1.53 -7.08 -20.30
CA ALA A 378 -2.61 -6.48 -21.10
C ALA A 378 -2.18 -6.25 -22.54
N VAL A 379 -0.98 -5.68 -22.75
CA VAL A 379 -0.41 -5.49 -24.10
C VAL A 379 -0.24 -6.83 -24.80
N LEU A 380 0.35 -7.83 -24.14
CA LEU A 380 0.51 -9.16 -24.70
C LEU A 380 -0.83 -9.80 -25.06
N SER A 381 -1.84 -9.65 -24.19
CA SER A 381 -3.19 -10.15 -24.46
C SER A 381 -3.83 -9.49 -25.68
N ILE A 382 -3.67 -8.17 -25.83
CA ILE A 382 -4.17 -7.40 -26.99
C ILE A 382 -3.48 -7.85 -28.27
N VAL A 383 -2.14 -7.91 -28.27
CA VAL A 383 -1.34 -8.34 -29.42
C VAL A 383 -1.72 -9.76 -29.85
N TYR A 384 -1.90 -10.64 -28.87
CA TYR A 384 -2.26 -12.03 -29.12
C TYR A 384 -3.69 -12.17 -29.69
N LEU A 385 -4.67 -11.47 -29.10
CA LEU A 385 -6.04 -11.43 -29.64
C LEU A 385 -6.09 -10.83 -31.04
N PHE A 386 -5.30 -9.79 -31.30
CA PHE A 386 -5.20 -9.16 -32.61
C PHE A 386 -4.59 -10.12 -33.63
N TYR A 387 -3.44 -10.71 -33.33
CA TYR A 387 -2.77 -11.68 -34.20
C TYR A 387 -3.71 -12.84 -34.53
N TYR A 388 -4.37 -13.42 -33.52
CA TYR A 388 -5.30 -14.51 -33.75
C TYR A 388 -6.48 -14.10 -34.67
N THR A 389 -7.13 -12.97 -34.36
CA THR A 389 -8.33 -12.52 -35.08
C THR A 389 -8.04 -12.14 -36.54
N PHE A 390 -6.87 -11.55 -36.82
CA PHE A 390 -6.56 -11.02 -38.15
C PHE A 390 -5.63 -11.90 -38.99
N LYS A 391 -4.85 -12.80 -38.38
CA LYS A 391 -3.89 -13.66 -39.10
C LYS A 391 -4.26 -15.14 -39.10
N ILE A 392 -4.75 -15.68 -37.98
CA ILE A 392 -5.03 -17.11 -37.87
C ILE A 392 -6.44 -17.44 -38.37
N GLU A 393 -7.44 -16.64 -37.99
CA GLU A 393 -8.85 -16.96 -38.28
C GLU A 393 -9.27 -16.73 -39.74
N HIS A 394 -8.34 -16.35 -40.63
CA HIS A 394 -8.48 -16.17 -42.08
C HIS A 394 -9.91 -15.82 -42.53
N ASN A 395 -10.38 -14.63 -42.15
CA ASN A 395 -11.67 -14.11 -42.59
C ASN A 395 -11.43 -12.99 -43.63
N ASP A 396 -11.97 -13.14 -44.84
CA ASP A 396 -11.83 -12.18 -45.94
C ASP A 396 -12.48 -10.80 -45.66
N TYR A 397 -13.25 -10.69 -44.58
CA TYR A 397 -14.04 -9.50 -44.24
C TYR A 397 -13.41 -8.70 -43.09
N ARG A 398 -12.52 -7.75 -43.43
CA ARG A 398 -11.80 -6.88 -42.48
C ARG A 398 -12.71 -6.19 -41.45
N LYS A 399 -13.89 -5.69 -41.85
CA LYS A 399 -14.84 -5.02 -40.94
C LYS A 399 -15.47 -5.98 -39.92
N LYS A 400 -15.70 -7.24 -40.31
CA LYS A 400 -16.20 -8.30 -39.40
C LYS A 400 -15.13 -8.69 -38.37
N ASN A 401 -13.86 -8.74 -38.77
CA ASN A 401 -12.73 -9.03 -37.87
C ASN A 401 -12.50 -7.92 -36.83
N ILE A 402 -12.72 -6.65 -37.19
CA ILE A 402 -12.64 -5.53 -36.23
C ILE A 402 -13.72 -5.67 -35.15
N ASN A 403 -14.99 -5.86 -35.53
CA ASN A 403 -16.06 -6.03 -34.56
C ASN A 403 -15.84 -7.27 -33.66
N LEU A 404 -15.35 -8.35 -34.25
CA LEU A 404 -15.01 -9.57 -33.51
C LEU A 404 -13.86 -9.34 -32.53
N PHE A 405 -12.80 -8.65 -32.93
CA PHE A 405 -11.70 -8.29 -32.05
C PHE A 405 -12.18 -7.40 -30.89
N LEU A 406 -13.00 -6.39 -31.17
CA LEU A 406 -13.54 -5.50 -30.13
C LEU A 406 -14.42 -6.23 -29.13
N TYR A 407 -15.31 -7.11 -29.61
CA TYR A 407 -16.10 -7.99 -28.74
C TYR A 407 -15.19 -8.86 -27.87
N ARG A 408 -14.16 -9.45 -28.48
CA ARG A 408 -13.22 -10.34 -27.79
C ARG A 408 -12.42 -9.63 -26.70
N PHE A 409 -11.95 -8.43 -27.02
CA PHE A 409 -11.25 -7.54 -26.11
C PHE A 409 -12.16 -7.17 -24.93
N LEU A 410 -13.40 -6.75 -25.21
CA LEU A 410 -14.37 -6.39 -24.17
C LEU A 410 -14.64 -7.55 -23.20
N VAL A 411 -14.87 -8.77 -23.71
CA VAL A 411 -15.08 -9.96 -22.88
C VAL A 411 -13.86 -10.21 -21.99
N LEU A 412 -12.64 -10.15 -22.54
CA LEU A 412 -11.43 -10.34 -21.76
C LEU A 412 -11.28 -9.25 -20.69
N SER A 413 -11.55 -7.99 -21.02
CA SER A 413 -11.48 -6.88 -20.07
C SER A 413 -12.45 -7.10 -18.90
N VAL A 414 -13.68 -7.55 -19.16
CA VAL A 414 -14.65 -7.88 -18.10
C VAL A 414 -14.14 -9.02 -17.22
N ILE A 415 -13.58 -10.08 -17.81
CA ILE A 415 -12.99 -11.19 -17.04
C ILE A 415 -11.84 -10.69 -16.17
N VAL A 416 -10.88 -9.95 -16.72
CA VAL A 416 -9.72 -9.43 -15.97
C VAL A 416 -10.17 -8.52 -14.85
N LEU A 417 -11.10 -7.60 -15.11
CA LEU A 417 -11.66 -6.71 -14.07
C LEU A 417 -12.37 -7.50 -12.97
N TYR A 418 -13.13 -8.54 -13.33
CA TYR A 418 -13.74 -9.44 -12.36
C TYR A 418 -12.67 -10.13 -11.50
N LEU A 419 -11.64 -10.72 -12.11
CA LEU A 419 -10.55 -11.40 -11.40
C LEU A 419 -9.81 -10.45 -10.44
N MET A 420 -9.52 -9.23 -10.90
CA MET A 420 -8.93 -8.21 -10.05
C MET A 420 -9.85 -7.91 -8.87
N SER A 421 -11.15 -7.64 -9.12
CA SER A 421 -12.12 -7.33 -8.06
C SER A 421 -12.29 -8.43 -7.01
N THR A 422 -12.22 -9.71 -7.40
CA THR A 422 -12.38 -10.84 -6.48
C THR A 422 -11.11 -11.16 -5.69
N THR A 423 -9.94 -10.70 -6.15
CA THR A 423 -8.67 -10.93 -5.44
C THR A 423 -8.37 -9.82 -4.42
N PHE A 424 -9.09 -8.68 -4.50
CA PHE A 424 -8.99 -7.57 -3.54
C PHE A 424 -9.87 -7.72 -2.28
N ILE A 425 -10.66 -8.80 -2.19
CA ILE A 425 -11.47 -9.16 -1.02
C ILE A 425 -10.66 -10.12 -0.15
#